data_AF-A0A3L7NA62-F1
#
_entry.id   AF-A0A3L7NA62-F1
#
_cell.length_a   1.000
_cell.length_b   1.000
_cell.length_c   1.000
_cell.angle_alpha   90.00
_cell.angle_beta   90.00
_cell.angle_gamma   90.00
#
_symmetry.space_group_name_H-M   'P 1'
#
loop_
_entity.id
_entity.type
_entity.pdbx_description
1 polymer ?
#
loop_
_entity_poly.entity_id
_entity_poly.type
_entity_poly.pdbx_seq_one_letter_code
_entity_poly.pdbx_strand_id
1 'polypeptide(L)'
;MFFCQSRMHCSLIVSCTDRKGFSFAKRFLVAVFSGVILLVCGAPSILYGQDAALFETWTKVESSPETKAYTEALKAGGAFDGKHQAHFLENVLPQLELQSNRPQIERVRKRIRDVFLVPITSPAAFDAAQAAVVLYASQAAASDDFDMAVRVNAVLLIGDLRTPKQEPWPSAVEAIVTIATNIDLPLAIRASAMPGLFRHASSAGNPEGRKAITAAAFTIIAETTPDTQQTAHEWLQSKAMASLRVIGNPLTESDATNILAALNNSQAGLNLRVRCASLLGALADRDTKLDLSALVESIKVLATTSLLNDEQFLEQRILEKEYLGGTGGGSNFGGGMGPPGAMGMEMGSGKPRNDPLGVQTYVRQAWRLSVLAEALEAEDPKSKGKGLLQLVPATEMQLAEDVTLLATVLRDCAFDMTEYADFAALSKCLDRLLPERIEEREAAEQAEAAAMAAQENATETDASPEETVPVEESSAPGETEEPAKKPAVKKPSPKKSEP
;
A
#
# COMPACT_ATOMS: atom_id res chain seq x y z
N MET A 1 -19.98 -2.03 -40.10
CA MET A 1 -19.90 -3.21 -41.00
C MET A 1 -18.76 -4.06 -40.43
N PHE A 2 -18.90 -5.27 -39.91
CA PHE A 2 -19.88 -6.34 -40.05
C PHE A 2 -20.24 -6.94 -38.68
N PHE A 3 -21.49 -7.36 -38.55
CA PHE A 3 -22.05 -8.18 -37.47
C PHE A 3 -21.54 -9.63 -37.57
N CYS A 4 -21.43 -10.34 -36.43
CA CYS A 4 -21.99 -11.68 -36.35
C CYS A 4 -22.31 -12.09 -34.89
N GLN A 5 -23.59 -12.35 -34.65
CA GLN A 5 -24.16 -12.99 -33.47
C GLN A 5 -23.79 -14.48 -33.44
N SER A 6 -23.71 -15.08 -32.25
CA SER A 6 -24.42 -16.33 -31.97
C SER A 6 -24.68 -16.54 -30.48
N ARG A 7 -25.90 -17.00 -30.23
CA ARG A 7 -26.60 -17.22 -28.97
C ARG A 7 -26.39 -18.65 -28.46
N MET A 8 -26.44 -18.78 -27.13
CA MET A 8 -27.03 -19.85 -26.31
C MET A 8 -26.52 -21.29 -26.47
N HIS A 9 -26.08 -21.87 -25.34
CA HIS A 9 -26.70 -23.10 -24.82
C HIS A 9 -26.63 -23.17 -23.29
N CYS A 10 -27.81 -23.29 -22.68
CA CYS A 10 -28.01 -23.80 -21.33
C CYS A 10 -27.49 -25.24 -21.23
N SER A 11 -26.87 -25.58 -20.10
CA SER A 11 -26.96 -26.93 -19.54
C SER A 11 -26.84 -26.85 -18.03
N LEU A 12 -28.01 -26.94 -17.39
CA LEU A 12 -28.13 -27.43 -16.02
C LEU A 12 -27.65 -28.88 -16.00
N ILE A 13 -26.65 -29.19 -15.18
CA ILE A 13 -26.45 -30.54 -14.68
C ILE A 13 -26.59 -30.48 -13.17
N VAL A 14 -27.76 -30.96 -12.73
CA VAL A 14 -28.04 -31.40 -11.37
C VAL A 14 -27.27 -32.69 -11.16
N SER A 15 -26.36 -32.73 -10.19
CA SER A 15 -25.91 -33.99 -9.60
C SER A 15 -26.21 -33.99 -8.12
N CYS A 16 -27.33 -34.66 -7.81
CA CYS A 16 -27.63 -35.23 -6.51
C CYS A 16 -26.49 -36.16 -6.11
N THR A 17 -25.84 -35.88 -4.98
CA THR A 17 -25.19 -36.92 -4.19
C THR A 17 -25.67 -36.84 -2.74
N ASP A 18 -26.13 -38.00 -2.31
CA ASP A 18 -26.80 -38.35 -1.07
C ASP A 18 -25.87 -38.12 0.15
N ARG A 19 -26.28 -37.26 1.10
CA ARG A 19 -25.72 -37.24 2.46
C ARG A 19 -26.87 -37.28 3.47
N LYS A 20 -27.24 -38.51 3.86
CA LYS A 20 -28.07 -38.78 5.03
C LYS A 20 -27.24 -38.52 6.29
N GLY A 21 -27.77 -37.67 7.18
CA GLY A 21 -27.26 -37.51 8.54
C GLY A 21 -26.55 -36.18 8.82
N PHE A 22 -27.25 -35.04 8.67
CA PHE A 22 -26.79 -33.77 9.24
C PHE A 22 -27.93 -32.99 9.91
N SER A 23 -28.10 -33.28 11.20
CA SER A 23 -28.59 -32.44 12.30
C SER A 23 -29.63 -31.35 11.97
N PHE A 24 -30.88 -31.64 12.34
CA PHE A 24 -32.03 -30.72 12.42
C PHE A 24 -31.71 -29.42 13.21
N ALA A 25 -30.78 -29.46 14.16
CA ALA A 25 -30.36 -28.31 14.96
C ALA A 25 -29.66 -27.20 14.15
N LYS A 26 -28.99 -27.52 13.03
CA LYS A 26 -28.35 -26.52 12.16
C LYS A 26 -29.35 -25.78 11.28
N ARG A 27 -30.44 -26.45 10.89
CA ARG A 27 -31.53 -25.82 10.12
C ARG A 27 -32.42 -24.94 10.99
N PHE A 28 -32.57 -25.29 12.27
CA PHE A 28 -33.32 -24.46 13.22
C PHE A 28 -32.56 -23.17 13.58
N LEU A 29 -31.23 -23.23 13.74
CA LEU A 29 -30.42 -22.04 14.06
C LEU A 29 -30.33 -21.06 12.87
N VAL A 30 -30.28 -21.56 11.63
CA VAL A 30 -30.33 -20.72 10.42
C VAL A 30 -31.72 -20.11 10.21
N ALA A 31 -32.81 -20.84 10.51
CA ALA A 31 -34.17 -20.30 10.40
C ALA A 31 -34.47 -19.20 11.44
N VAL A 32 -33.91 -19.29 12.65
CA VAL A 32 -34.07 -18.24 13.68
C VAL A 32 -33.28 -16.98 13.32
N PHE A 33 -32.08 -17.11 12.72
CA PHE A 33 -31.31 -15.94 12.26
C PHE A 33 -31.89 -15.30 10.99
N SER A 34 -32.38 -16.08 10.02
CA SER A 34 -33.09 -15.53 8.84
C SER A 34 -34.42 -14.84 9.23
N GLY A 35 -35.08 -15.29 10.29
CA GLY A 35 -36.31 -14.67 10.81
C GLY A 35 -36.08 -13.31 11.49
N VAL A 36 -34.94 -13.11 12.15
CA VAL A 36 -34.58 -11.81 12.78
C VAL A 36 -34.17 -10.78 11.72
N ILE A 37 -33.56 -11.21 10.60
CA ILE A 37 -33.23 -10.31 9.49
C ILE A 37 -34.49 -9.86 8.74
N LEU A 38 -35.50 -10.73 8.57
CA LEU A 38 -36.74 -10.37 7.88
C LEU A 38 -37.71 -9.52 8.72
N LEU A 39 -37.61 -9.52 10.06
CA LEU A 39 -38.45 -8.66 10.90
C LEU A 39 -37.96 -7.20 10.98
N VAL A 40 -36.74 -6.90 10.51
CA VAL A 40 -36.20 -5.54 10.40
C VAL A 40 -36.45 -4.94 8.99
N CYS A 41 -36.73 -5.76 7.99
CA CYS A 41 -37.08 -5.32 6.62
C CYS A 41 -38.47 -4.68 6.48
N GLY A 42 -39.24 -4.56 7.57
CA GLY A 42 -40.53 -3.87 7.61
C GLY A 42 -40.44 -2.42 8.08
N ALA A 43 -39.25 -1.90 8.39
CA ALA A 43 -39.09 -0.46 8.60
C ALA A 43 -39.25 0.24 7.25
N PRO A 44 -40.14 1.26 7.12
CA PRO A 44 -40.22 2.06 5.90
C PRO A 44 -38.82 2.54 5.58
N SER A 45 -38.44 2.54 4.30
CA SER A 45 -37.22 3.19 3.83
C SER A 45 -37.16 4.57 4.45
N ILE A 46 -36.39 4.74 5.53
CA ILE A 46 -36.09 6.03 6.11
C ILE A 46 -35.09 6.64 5.12
N LEU A 47 -35.62 7.11 4.00
CA LEU A 47 -35.04 8.19 3.25
C LEU A 47 -34.98 9.33 4.27
N TYR A 48 -33.83 9.48 4.93
CA TYR A 48 -33.54 10.64 5.75
C TYR A 48 -33.62 11.84 4.81
N GLY A 49 -34.80 12.46 4.77
CA GLY A 49 -34.96 13.77 4.17
C GLY A 49 -33.96 14.70 4.84
N GLN A 50 -33.32 15.56 4.05
CA GLN A 50 -32.39 16.58 4.52
C GLN A 50 -33.10 17.67 5.34
N ASP A 51 -33.80 17.29 6.41
CA ASP A 51 -34.18 18.24 7.42
C ASP A 51 -32.89 18.71 8.11
N ALA A 52 -32.76 20.03 8.27
CA ALA A 52 -31.59 20.62 8.91
C ALA A 52 -31.38 19.95 10.27
N ALA A 53 -30.15 19.51 10.56
CA ALA A 53 -29.86 18.82 11.82
C ALA A 53 -30.34 19.66 13.00
N LEU A 54 -31.06 19.02 13.93
CA LEU A 54 -31.64 19.66 15.10
C LEU A 54 -30.59 20.45 15.91
N PHE A 55 -29.34 19.99 15.89
CA PHE A 55 -28.21 20.60 16.57
C PHE A 55 -27.10 20.97 15.59
N GLU A 56 -26.71 22.24 15.57
CA GLU A 56 -25.67 22.78 14.67
C GLU A 56 -24.23 22.29 15.00
N THR A 57 -23.99 21.84 16.23
CA THR A 57 -22.66 21.42 16.70
C THR A 57 -22.75 20.27 17.70
N TRP A 58 -21.69 19.47 17.77
CA TRP A 58 -21.57 18.37 18.74
C TRP A 58 -21.79 18.80 20.20
N THR A 59 -21.24 19.96 20.60
CA THR A 59 -21.38 20.46 21.98
C THR A 59 -22.84 20.68 22.36
N LYS A 60 -23.67 21.15 21.42
CA LYS A 60 -25.12 21.31 21.66
C LYS A 60 -25.79 19.96 21.90
N VAL A 61 -25.47 18.93 21.10
CA VAL A 61 -25.98 17.56 21.28
C VAL A 61 -25.63 17.01 22.66
N GLU A 62 -24.37 17.13 23.08
CA GLU A 62 -23.92 16.61 24.38
C GLU A 62 -24.61 17.30 25.57
N SER A 63 -24.83 18.61 25.46
CA SER A 63 -25.44 19.40 26.54
C SER A 63 -26.96 19.29 26.61
N SER A 64 -27.58 18.70 25.58
CA SER A 64 -29.04 18.66 25.43
C SER A 64 -29.72 17.85 26.56
N PRO A 65 -30.93 18.28 27.01
CA PRO A 65 -31.73 17.51 27.96
C PRO A 65 -32.04 16.09 27.48
N GLU A 66 -32.21 15.91 26.16
CA GLU A 66 -32.50 14.62 25.53
C GLU A 66 -31.32 13.65 25.68
N THR A 67 -30.09 14.11 25.46
CA THR A 67 -28.88 13.32 25.69
C THR A 67 -28.72 12.95 27.17
N LYS A 68 -29.01 13.87 28.10
CA LYS A 68 -28.99 13.55 29.53
C LYS A 68 -30.01 12.46 29.87
N ALA A 69 -31.26 12.61 29.43
CA ALA A 69 -32.31 11.63 29.64
C ALA A 69 -31.95 10.27 29.03
N TYR A 70 -31.39 10.25 27.82
CA TYR A 70 -30.90 9.04 27.14
C TYR A 70 -29.84 8.32 27.99
N THR A 71 -28.82 9.05 28.42
CA THR A 71 -27.69 8.46 29.18
C THR A 71 -28.12 7.98 30.56
N GLU A 72 -28.96 8.74 31.27
CA GLU A 72 -29.47 8.35 32.59
C GLU A 72 -30.33 7.09 32.52
N ALA A 73 -31.22 7.00 31.53
CA ALA A 73 -32.09 5.84 31.35
C ALA A 73 -31.29 4.55 31.03
N LEU A 74 -30.35 4.61 30.08
CA LEU A 74 -29.56 3.43 29.68
C LEU A 74 -28.49 3.05 30.72
N LYS A 75 -27.97 4.02 31.49
CA LYS A 75 -27.11 3.74 32.63
C LYS A 75 -27.86 3.04 33.76
N ALA A 76 -29.14 3.37 33.95
CA ALA A 76 -30.02 2.69 34.90
C ALA A 76 -30.48 1.28 34.45
N GLY A 77 -29.99 0.79 33.30
CA GLY A 77 -30.35 -0.53 32.77
C GLY A 77 -31.59 -0.54 31.90
N GLY A 78 -32.06 0.63 31.44
CA GLY A 78 -33.16 0.76 30.49
C GLY A 78 -32.89 0.04 29.16
N ALA A 79 -33.98 -0.25 28.43
CA ALA A 79 -33.90 -0.82 27.09
C ALA A 79 -33.57 0.25 26.05
N PHE A 80 -32.88 -0.14 24.97
CA PHE A 80 -32.70 0.70 23.78
C PHE A 80 -33.99 0.65 22.93
N ASP A 81 -35.04 1.31 23.42
CA ASP A 81 -36.36 1.36 22.79
C ASP A 81 -36.44 2.37 21.64
N GLY A 82 -37.62 2.49 21.00
CA GLY A 82 -37.82 3.38 19.86
C GLY A 82 -37.52 4.85 20.12
N LYS A 83 -37.71 5.35 21.35
CA LYS A 83 -37.37 6.76 21.68
C LYS A 83 -35.86 6.95 21.74
N HIS A 84 -35.16 6.02 22.38
CA HIS A 84 -33.69 6.07 22.46
C HIS A 84 -33.06 5.86 21.08
N GLN A 85 -33.62 4.95 20.28
CA GLN A 85 -33.20 4.69 18.92
C GLN A 85 -33.40 5.91 18.01
N ALA A 86 -34.58 6.54 18.04
CA ALA A 86 -34.84 7.75 17.26
C ALA A 86 -33.88 8.88 17.63
N HIS A 87 -33.68 9.16 18.93
CA HIS A 87 -32.70 10.17 19.37
C HIS A 87 -31.30 9.86 18.85
N PHE A 88 -30.86 8.60 18.95
CA PHE A 88 -29.53 8.22 18.52
C PHE A 88 -29.34 8.31 17.00
N LEU A 89 -30.32 7.84 16.22
CA LEU A 89 -30.25 7.83 14.77
C LEU A 89 -30.51 9.19 14.13
N GLU A 90 -31.38 10.02 14.70
CA GLU A 90 -31.81 11.30 14.12
C GLU A 90 -30.98 12.48 14.64
N ASN A 91 -30.48 12.42 15.89
CA ASN A 91 -29.77 13.55 16.50
C ASN A 91 -28.27 13.32 16.67
N VAL A 92 -27.84 12.07 16.88
CA VAL A 92 -26.44 11.76 17.25
C VAL A 92 -25.62 11.34 16.03
N LEU A 93 -26.04 10.33 15.26
CA LEU A 93 -25.27 9.86 14.10
C LEU A 93 -25.13 10.90 12.96
N PRO A 94 -26.15 11.73 12.66
CA PRO A 94 -26.02 12.78 11.64
C PRO A 94 -24.98 13.86 12.00
N GLN A 95 -24.47 13.89 13.24
CA GLN A 95 -23.34 14.74 13.60
C GLN A 95 -22.06 14.40 12.83
N LEU A 96 -21.98 13.21 12.23
CA LEU A 96 -20.90 12.82 11.31
C LEU A 96 -20.97 13.54 9.96
N GLU A 97 -22.16 14.04 9.60
CA GLU A 97 -22.44 14.73 8.33
C GLU A 97 -22.14 16.23 8.39
N LEU A 98 -22.29 16.82 9.58
CA LEU A 98 -22.20 18.27 9.75
C LEU A 98 -20.81 18.82 9.41
N GLN A 99 -20.80 19.82 8.51
CA GLN A 99 -19.58 20.52 8.13
C GLN A 99 -18.88 21.20 9.33
N SER A 100 -19.66 21.72 10.28
CA SER A 100 -19.16 22.34 11.52
C SER A 100 -18.32 21.38 12.38
N ASN A 101 -18.56 20.07 12.26
CA ASN A 101 -17.85 19.04 13.04
C ASN A 101 -16.61 18.49 12.32
N ARG A 102 -16.37 18.80 11.04
CA ARG A 102 -15.29 18.21 10.23
C ARG A 102 -13.88 18.37 10.84
N PRO A 103 -13.47 19.54 11.35
CA PRO A 103 -12.13 19.70 11.93
C PRO A 103 -11.89 18.84 13.18
N GLN A 104 -12.97 18.36 13.82
CA GLN A 104 -12.92 17.57 15.05
C GLN A 104 -13.63 16.22 14.90
N ILE A 105 -13.76 15.71 13.68
CA ILE A 105 -14.60 14.54 13.40
C ILE A 105 -14.14 13.29 14.15
N GLU A 106 -12.83 13.13 14.35
CA GLU A 106 -12.27 12.04 15.17
C GLU A 106 -12.72 12.13 16.63
N ARG A 107 -12.75 13.35 17.18
CA ARG A 107 -13.29 13.61 18.52
C ARG A 107 -14.78 13.28 18.56
N VAL A 108 -15.55 13.68 17.56
CA VAL A 108 -16.98 13.37 17.48
C VAL A 108 -17.21 11.85 17.49
N ARG A 109 -16.53 11.09 16.62
CA ARG A 109 -16.62 9.61 16.63
C ARG A 109 -16.29 9.01 17.99
N LYS A 110 -15.20 9.48 18.62
CA LYS A 110 -14.83 9.03 19.97
C LYS A 110 -15.93 9.34 21.00
N ARG A 111 -16.51 10.55 20.96
CA ARG A 111 -17.54 10.98 21.91
C ARG A 111 -18.88 10.29 21.69
N ILE A 112 -19.24 9.92 20.46
CA ILE A 112 -20.37 9.03 20.18
C ILE A 112 -20.21 7.73 20.99
N ARG A 113 -19.04 7.09 20.95
CA ARG A 113 -18.77 5.89 21.76
C ARG A 113 -18.82 6.18 23.26
N ASP A 114 -18.04 7.16 23.72
CA ASP A 114 -17.82 7.41 25.15
C ASP A 114 -19.10 7.87 25.86
N VAL A 115 -19.97 8.63 25.19
CA VAL A 115 -21.18 9.21 25.78
C VAL A 115 -22.40 8.33 25.56
N PHE A 116 -22.55 7.73 24.37
CA PHE A 116 -23.80 7.05 24.01
C PHE A 116 -23.73 5.53 24.11
N LEU A 117 -22.55 4.93 23.94
CA LEU A 117 -22.42 3.46 23.94
C LEU A 117 -21.85 2.94 25.26
N VAL A 118 -20.72 3.50 25.72
CA VAL A 118 -20.01 3.02 26.93
C VAL A 118 -20.86 3.05 28.20
N PRO A 119 -21.73 4.07 28.45
CA PRO A 119 -22.53 4.11 29.67
C PRO A 119 -23.69 3.11 29.73
N ILE A 120 -24.03 2.42 28.64
CA ILE A 120 -25.16 1.48 28.59
C ILE A 120 -24.80 0.24 29.43
N THR A 121 -25.58 -0.03 30.49
CA THR A 121 -25.31 -1.13 31.42
C THR A 121 -26.01 -2.43 31.04
N SER A 122 -27.15 -2.35 30.34
CA SER A 122 -27.88 -3.52 29.85
C SER A 122 -27.18 -4.14 28.62
N PRO A 123 -26.75 -5.41 28.64
CA PRO A 123 -26.09 -6.05 27.51
C PRO A 123 -26.94 -6.04 26.23
N ALA A 124 -28.25 -6.29 26.36
CA ALA A 124 -29.17 -6.29 25.22
C ALA A 124 -29.34 -4.90 24.61
N ALA A 125 -29.44 -3.86 25.44
CA ALA A 125 -29.52 -2.48 24.97
C ALA A 125 -28.21 -2.04 24.31
N PHE A 126 -27.07 -2.47 24.86
CA PHE A 126 -25.75 -2.18 24.32
C PHE A 126 -25.54 -2.81 22.94
N ASP A 127 -25.87 -4.09 22.78
CA ASP A 127 -25.78 -4.77 21.49
C ASP A 127 -26.76 -4.16 20.47
N ALA A 128 -27.98 -3.81 20.87
CA ALA A 128 -28.95 -3.15 20.00
C ALA A 128 -28.46 -1.76 19.51
N ALA A 129 -27.87 -0.97 20.40
CA ALA A 129 -27.31 0.34 20.05
C ALA A 129 -26.13 0.22 19.07
N GLN A 130 -25.22 -0.73 19.30
CA GLN A 130 -24.11 -0.98 18.37
C GLN A 130 -24.60 -1.53 17.02
N ALA A 131 -25.63 -2.38 17.01
CA ALA A 131 -26.25 -2.86 15.78
C ALA A 131 -26.87 -1.71 14.97
N ALA A 132 -27.49 -0.73 15.64
CA ALA A 132 -28.00 0.48 15.00
C ALA A 132 -26.87 1.30 14.34
N VAL A 133 -25.69 1.41 14.97
CA VAL A 133 -24.51 2.04 14.35
C VAL A 133 -24.09 1.30 13.08
N VAL A 134 -24.00 -0.03 13.13
CA VAL A 134 -23.61 -0.85 11.97
C VAL A 134 -24.59 -0.69 10.82
N LEU A 135 -25.89 -0.69 11.10
CA LEU A 135 -26.93 -0.51 10.09
C LEU A 135 -26.80 0.86 9.41
N TYR A 136 -26.78 1.95 10.19
CA TYR A 136 -26.62 3.30 9.65
C TYR A 136 -25.32 3.44 8.83
N ALA A 137 -24.20 2.97 9.38
CA ALA A 137 -22.92 3.14 8.72
C ALA A 137 -22.74 2.28 7.46
N SER A 138 -23.37 1.11 7.41
CA SER A 138 -23.41 0.28 6.19
C SER A 138 -24.27 0.92 5.10
N GLN A 139 -25.40 1.53 5.47
CA GLN A 139 -26.22 2.32 4.55
C GLN A 139 -25.47 3.54 4.03
N ALA A 140 -24.81 4.30 4.92
CA ALA A 140 -23.99 5.44 4.53
C ALA A 140 -22.85 5.02 3.61
N ALA A 141 -22.15 3.91 3.89
CA ALA A 141 -21.08 3.40 3.04
C ALA A 141 -21.56 3.11 1.60
N ALA A 142 -22.77 2.57 1.44
CA ALA A 142 -23.32 2.16 0.15
C ALA A 142 -24.05 3.28 -0.63
N SER A 143 -24.55 4.31 0.05
CA SER A 143 -25.30 5.40 -0.60
C SER A 143 -24.38 6.51 -1.11
N ASP A 144 -24.63 6.96 -2.35
CA ASP A 144 -23.98 8.13 -2.94
C ASP A 144 -24.62 9.47 -2.52
N ASP A 145 -25.71 9.42 -1.74
CA ASP A 145 -26.36 10.61 -1.19
C ASP A 145 -25.51 11.24 -0.06
N PHE A 146 -24.63 10.45 0.56
CA PHE A 146 -23.71 10.92 1.58
C PHE A 146 -22.40 11.40 0.96
N ASP A 147 -21.90 12.54 1.43
CA ASP A 147 -20.56 13.00 1.09
C ASP A 147 -19.48 11.97 1.51
N MET A 148 -18.42 11.85 0.70
CA MET A 148 -17.35 10.86 0.88
C MET A 148 -16.77 10.87 2.31
N ALA A 149 -16.58 12.06 2.90
CA ALA A 149 -16.04 12.13 4.25
C ALA A 149 -17.01 11.54 5.28
N VAL A 150 -18.33 11.68 5.10
CA VAL A 150 -19.32 11.03 5.99
C VAL A 150 -19.20 9.53 5.88
N ARG A 151 -19.22 9.01 4.65
CA ARG A 151 -19.14 7.58 4.35
C ARG A 151 -17.91 6.94 5.00
N VAL A 152 -16.72 7.55 4.79
CA VAL A 152 -15.46 7.11 5.44
C VAL A 152 -15.57 7.13 6.97
N ASN A 153 -16.11 8.21 7.55
CA ASN A 153 -16.22 8.35 9.01
C ASN A 153 -17.19 7.33 9.63
N ALA A 154 -18.28 7.00 8.92
CA ALA A 154 -19.23 5.99 9.34
C ALA A 154 -18.58 4.60 9.36
N VAL A 155 -17.83 4.22 8.32
CA VAL A 155 -17.09 2.94 8.30
C VAL A 155 -16.01 2.87 9.38
N LEU A 156 -15.26 3.97 9.60
CA LEU A 156 -14.30 4.04 10.71
C LEU A 156 -14.98 3.83 12.07
N LEU A 157 -16.20 4.36 12.25
CA LEU A 157 -16.99 4.18 13.47
C LEU A 157 -17.38 2.71 13.68
N ILE A 158 -17.76 1.97 12.63
CA ILE A 158 -18.00 0.51 12.72
C ILE A 158 -16.76 -0.21 13.26
N GLY A 159 -15.59 0.08 12.69
CA GLY A 159 -14.34 -0.54 13.13
C GLY A 159 -13.93 -0.15 14.56
N ASP A 160 -14.51 0.91 15.10
CA ASP A 160 -14.25 1.50 16.41
C ASP A 160 -15.17 0.93 17.50
N LEU A 161 -16.16 0.12 17.14
CA LEU A 161 -17.10 -0.53 18.05
C LEU A 161 -16.39 -1.52 18.98
N ARG A 162 -16.80 -1.56 20.25
CA ARG A 162 -16.13 -2.34 21.31
C ARG A 162 -17.13 -3.07 22.19
N THR A 163 -16.68 -4.14 22.83
CA THR A 163 -17.39 -4.76 23.96
C THR A 163 -17.24 -3.89 25.21
N PRO A 164 -18.01 -4.12 26.29
CA PRO A 164 -17.81 -3.42 27.55
C PRO A 164 -16.40 -3.61 28.14
N LYS A 165 -15.69 -4.68 27.75
CA LYS A 165 -14.30 -4.97 28.14
C LYS A 165 -13.26 -4.26 27.26
N GLN A 166 -13.66 -3.33 26.41
CA GLN A 166 -12.80 -2.61 25.47
C GLN A 166 -12.17 -3.48 24.36
N GLU A 167 -12.66 -4.70 24.13
CA GLU A 167 -12.26 -5.54 23.01
C GLU A 167 -13.06 -5.18 21.74
N PRO A 168 -12.57 -5.43 20.52
CA PRO A 168 -13.35 -5.18 19.30
C PRO A 168 -14.70 -5.92 19.30
N TRP A 169 -15.81 -5.26 18.94
CA TRP A 169 -17.15 -5.83 19.03
C TRP A 169 -17.41 -6.91 17.96
N PRO A 170 -17.55 -8.21 18.31
CA PRO A 170 -17.54 -9.31 17.34
C PRO A 170 -18.55 -9.19 16.19
N SER A 171 -19.74 -8.65 16.47
CA SER A 171 -20.82 -8.52 15.48
C SER A 171 -20.53 -7.49 14.39
N ALA A 172 -19.51 -6.63 14.55
CA ALA A 172 -19.09 -5.69 13.51
C ALA A 172 -18.33 -6.36 12.35
N VAL A 173 -17.78 -7.56 12.54
CA VAL A 173 -16.85 -8.19 11.59
C VAL A 173 -17.49 -8.40 10.21
N GLU A 174 -18.74 -8.87 10.17
CA GLU A 174 -19.45 -9.13 8.90
C GLU A 174 -19.59 -7.86 8.05
N ALA A 175 -20.01 -6.75 8.67
CA ALA A 175 -20.13 -5.47 7.98
C ALA A 175 -18.77 -4.95 7.50
N ILE A 176 -17.73 -5.04 8.34
CA ILE A 176 -16.37 -4.60 7.98
C ILE A 176 -15.83 -5.41 6.79
N VAL A 177 -15.97 -6.74 6.84
CA VAL A 177 -15.56 -7.63 5.75
C VAL A 177 -16.31 -7.29 4.47
N THR A 178 -17.64 -7.19 4.55
CA THR A 178 -18.49 -6.86 3.40
C THR A 178 -18.06 -5.56 2.74
N ILE A 179 -17.79 -4.51 3.51
CA ILE A 179 -17.33 -3.22 2.99
C ILE A 179 -15.93 -3.33 2.37
N ALA A 180 -15.00 -4.02 3.03
CA ALA A 180 -13.62 -4.12 2.55
C ALA A 180 -13.50 -4.88 1.22
N THR A 181 -14.30 -5.94 1.04
CA THR A 181 -14.25 -6.81 -0.15
C THR A 181 -15.18 -6.37 -1.27
N ASN A 182 -16.04 -5.37 -1.07
CA ASN A 182 -16.96 -4.91 -2.11
C ASN A 182 -16.23 -4.03 -3.13
N ILE A 183 -15.94 -4.60 -4.31
CA ILE A 183 -15.24 -3.92 -5.41
C ILE A 183 -16.02 -2.76 -6.03
N ASP A 184 -17.35 -2.72 -5.82
CA ASP A 184 -18.22 -1.66 -6.35
C ASP A 184 -18.18 -0.40 -5.45
N LEU A 185 -17.66 -0.51 -4.23
CA LEU A 185 -17.49 0.65 -3.35
C LEU A 185 -16.24 1.45 -3.72
N PRO A 186 -16.26 2.80 -3.56
CA PRO A 186 -15.08 3.61 -3.74
C PRO A 186 -13.92 3.14 -2.86
N LEU A 187 -12.71 3.12 -3.41
CA LEU A 187 -11.53 2.58 -2.72
C LEU A 187 -11.26 3.25 -1.37
N ALA A 188 -11.58 4.54 -1.21
CA ALA A 188 -11.47 5.24 0.07
C ALA A 188 -12.38 4.63 1.16
N ILE A 189 -13.58 4.17 0.81
CA ILE A 189 -14.52 3.50 1.72
C ILE A 189 -13.96 2.15 2.13
N ARG A 190 -13.50 1.36 1.15
CA ARG A 190 -12.87 0.05 1.38
C ARG A 190 -11.63 0.17 2.27
N ALA A 191 -10.77 1.15 1.99
CA ALA A 191 -9.58 1.47 2.78
C ALA A 191 -9.91 1.83 4.22
N SER A 192 -11.03 2.54 4.46
CA SER A 192 -11.47 2.92 5.80
C SER A 192 -11.98 1.76 6.66
N ALA A 193 -12.33 0.62 6.05
CA ALA A 193 -12.66 -0.62 6.77
C ALA A 193 -11.42 -1.36 7.31
N MET A 194 -10.25 -1.15 6.69
CA MET A 194 -9.02 -1.89 7.02
C MET A 194 -8.52 -1.71 8.46
N PRO A 195 -8.56 -0.51 9.08
CA PRO A 195 -8.22 -0.36 10.50
C PRO A 195 -9.12 -1.20 11.42
N GLY A 196 -10.41 -1.30 11.12
CA GLY A 196 -11.34 -2.18 11.83
C GLY A 196 -10.96 -3.64 11.67
N LEU A 197 -10.75 -4.08 10.43
CA LEU A 197 -10.35 -5.44 10.09
C LEU A 197 -9.04 -5.85 10.81
N PHE A 198 -8.04 -4.98 10.82
CA PHE A 198 -6.77 -5.21 11.52
C PHE A 198 -6.95 -5.32 13.05
N ARG A 199 -7.78 -4.45 13.65
CA ARG A 199 -8.10 -4.54 15.09
C ARG A 199 -8.77 -5.86 15.45
N HIS A 200 -9.71 -6.32 14.63
CA HIS A 200 -10.37 -7.61 14.83
C HIS A 200 -9.42 -8.80 14.61
N ALA A 201 -8.54 -8.73 13.61
CA ALA A 201 -7.48 -9.72 13.38
C ALA A 201 -6.56 -9.86 14.61
N SER A 202 -6.24 -8.73 15.24
CA SER A 202 -5.40 -8.66 16.45
C SER A 202 -6.07 -9.23 17.71
N SER A 203 -7.40 -9.28 17.74
CA SER A 203 -8.16 -9.76 18.91
C SER A 203 -8.12 -11.28 19.02
N ALA A 204 -7.81 -11.81 20.21
CA ALA A 204 -7.73 -13.26 20.47
C ALA A 204 -9.10 -13.94 20.66
N GLY A 205 -10.15 -13.16 20.95
CA GLY A 205 -11.44 -13.68 21.42
C GLY A 205 -12.45 -14.08 20.35
N ASN A 206 -12.12 -14.05 19.04
CA ASN A 206 -13.10 -14.30 17.97
C ASN A 206 -12.56 -15.17 16.82
N PRO A 207 -12.55 -16.52 16.97
CA PRO A 207 -12.05 -17.44 15.94
C PRO A 207 -12.83 -17.37 14.61
N GLU A 208 -14.17 -17.29 14.67
CA GLU A 208 -15.00 -17.18 13.47
C GLU A 208 -14.76 -15.85 12.75
N GLY A 209 -14.63 -14.76 13.51
CA GLY A 209 -14.25 -13.47 12.95
C GLY A 209 -12.88 -13.50 12.27
N ARG A 210 -11.89 -14.16 12.87
CA ARG A 210 -10.56 -14.35 12.25
C ARG A 210 -10.66 -15.12 10.94
N LYS A 211 -11.48 -16.18 10.89
CA LYS A 211 -11.71 -16.95 9.65
C LYS A 211 -12.33 -16.09 8.54
N ALA A 212 -13.34 -15.28 8.87
CA ALA A 212 -13.96 -14.35 7.93
C ALA A 212 -12.95 -13.30 7.42
N ILE A 213 -12.11 -12.78 8.32
CA ILE A 213 -11.06 -11.81 7.98
C ILE A 213 -9.97 -12.43 7.11
N THR A 214 -9.56 -13.66 7.38
CA THR A 214 -8.60 -14.40 6.54
C THR A 214 -9.13 -14.54 5.12
N ALA A 215 -10.39 -14.98 4.96
CA ALA A 215 -11.01 -15.09 3.64
C ALA A 215 -11.07 -13.74 2.92
N ALA A 216 -11.51 -12.69 3.62
CA ALA A 216 -11.58 -11.33 3.09
C ALA A 216 -10.20 -10.80 2.64
N ALA A 217 -9.17 -11.06 3.44
CA ALA A 217 -7.82 -10.63 3.12
C ALA A 217 -7.28 -11.31 1.85
N PHE A 218 -7.53 -12.62 1.68
CA PHE A 218 -7.16 -13.31 0.44
C PHE A 218 -7.95 -12.82 -0.77
N THR A 219 -9.25 -12.51 -0.61
CA THR A 219 -10.04 -11.86 -1.67
C THR A 219 -9.39 -10.55 -2.10
N ILE A 220 -9.00 -9.68 -1.16
CA ILE A 220 -8.38 -8.38 -1.45
C ILE A 220 -7.00 -8.56 -2.12
N ILE A 221 -6.18 -9.50 -1.64
CA ILE A 221 -4.85 -9.76 -2.20
C ILE A 221 -4.95 -10.23 -3.66
N ALA A 222 -5.98 -11.01 -4.01
CA ALA A 222 -6.19 -11.53 -5.35
C ALA A 222 -6.77 -10.51 -6.34
N GLU A 223 -7.13 -9.30 -5.90
CA GLU A 223 -7.70 -8.27 -6.79
C GLU A 223 -6.71 -7.82 -7.87
N THR A 224 -7.22 -7.70 -9.09
CA THR A 224 -6.48 -7.04 -10.16
C THR A 224 -6.33 -5.56 -9.84
N THR A 225 -5.14 -5.03 -10.09
CA THR A 225 -4.79 -3.64 -9.77
C THR A 225 -4.80 -2.81 -11.05
N PRO A 226 -5.74 -1.87 -11.23
CA PRO A 226 -5.74 -0.98 -12.39
C PRO A 226 -4.58 0.01 -12.31
N ASP A 227 -3.89 0.24 -13.43
CA ASP A 227 -2.72 1.15 -13.51
C ASP A 227 -3.02 2.55 -12.96
N THR A 228 -4.22 3.07 -13.20
CA THR A 228 -4.62 4.43 -12.79
C THR A 228 -4.75 4.61 -11.27
N GLN A 229 -4.89 3.53 -10.51
CA GLN A 229 -5.04 3.56 -9.04
C GLN A 229 -4.10 2.57 -8.34
N GLN A 230 -3.01 2.20 -9.00
CA GLN A 230 -2.12 1.13 -8.55
C GLN A 230 -1.67 1.30 -7.10
N THR A 231 -1.14 2.48 -6.75
CA THR A 231 -0.64 2.76 -5.39
C THR A 231 -1.71 2.57 -4.31
N ALA A 232 -2.95 2.95 -4.58
CA ALA A 232 -4.02 2.87 -3.59
C ALA A 232 -4.52 1.42 -3.40
N HIS A 233 -4.60 0.65 -4.49
CA HIS A 233 -4.90 -0.79 -4.44
C HIS A 233 -3.80 -1.57 -3.72
N GLU A 234 -2.54 -1.32 -4.05
CA GLU A 234 -1.40 -1.97 -3.40
C GLU A 234 -1.34 -1.63 -1.91
N TRP A 235 -1.73 -0.41 -1.52
CA TRP A 235 -1.89 -0.05 -0.11
C TRP A 235 -2.97 -0.91 0.56
N LEU A 236 -4.12 -1.12 -0.07
CA LEU A 236 -5.21 -1.95 0.45
C LEU A 236 -4.75 -3.41 0.63
N GLN A 237 -4.13 -3.98 -0.40
CA GLN A 237 -3.54 -5.33 -0.38
C GLN A 237 -2.48 -5.46 0.71
N SER A 238 -1.63 -4.43 0.88
CA SER A 238 -0.64 -4.39 1.96
C SER A 238 -1.27 -4.45 3.35
N LYS A 239 -2.43 -3.80 3.55
CA LYS A 239 -3.17 -3.88 4.82
C LYS A 239 -3.84 -5.24 5.02
N ALA A 240 -4.33 -5.87 3.96
CA ALA A 240 -4.86 -7.24 4.02
C ALA A 240 -3.77 -8.24 4.44
N MET A 241 -2.58 -8.16 3.83
CA MET A 241 -1.43 -8.99 4.22
C MET A 241 -0.99 -8.76 5.66
N ALA A 242 -1.00 -7.50 6.13
CA ALA A 242 -0.67 -7.19 7.52
C ALA A 242 -1.64 -7.86 8.50
N SER A 243 -2.94 -7.91 8.17
CA SER A 243 -3.95 -8.62 8.98
C SER A 243 -3.70 -10.13 9.01
N LEU A 244 -3.30 -10.76 7.90
CA LEU A 244 -2.92 -12.17 7.86
C LEU A 244 -1.73 -12.48 8.78
N ARG A 245 -0.67 -11.65 8.73
CA ARG A 245 0.52 -11.81 9.61
C ARG A 245 0.14 -11.76 11.08
N VAL A 246 -0.78 -10.88 11.46
CA VAL A 246 -1.25 -10.77 12.85
C VAL A 246 -2.06 -11.97 13.30
N ILE A 247 -2.91 -12.52 12.42
CA ILE A 247 -3.67 -13.75 12.69
C ILE A 247 -2.71 -14.92 12.92
N GLY A 248 -1.68 -15.03 12.08
CA GLY A 248 -0.60 -16.01 12.26
C GLY A 248 -0.99 -17.45 11.93
N ASN A 249 -2.07 -17.65 11.17
CA ASN A 249 -2.42 -18.98 10.68
C ASN A 249 -1.48 -19.37 9.54
N PRO A 250 -1.01 -20.63 9.47
CA PRO A 250 -0.25 -21.10 8.33
C PRO A 250 -1.03 -20.97 7.01
N LEU A 251 -0.31 -20.73 5.92
CA LEU A 251 -0.88 -20.66 4.58
C LEU A 251 -1.30 -22.06 4.09
N THR A 252 -2.35 -22.14 3.28
CA THR A 252 -2.59 -23.34 2.47
C THR A 252 -1.66 -23.36 1.25
N GLU A 253 -1.47 -24.52 0.63
CA GLU A 253 -0.71 -24.65 -0.63
C GLU A 253 -1.25 -23.72 -1.73
N SER A 254 -2.58 -23.59 -1.85
CA SER A 254 -3.23 -22.67 -2.79
C SER A 254 -2.94 -21.20 -2.45
N ASP A 255 -3.01 -20.82 -1.18
CA ASP A 255 -2.76 -19.44 -0.76
C ASP A 255 -1.29 -19.06 -0.98
N ALA A 256 -0.37 -19.96 -0.64
CA ALA A 256 1.06 -19.77 -0.86
C ALA A 256 1.38 -19.62 -2.35
N THR A 257 0.75 -20.42 -3.22
CA THR A 257 0.88 -20.32 -4.68
C THR A 257 0.39 -18.97 -5.21
N ASN A 258 -0.76 -18.49 -4.73
CA ASN A 258 -1.30 -17.19 -5.14
C ASN A 258 -0.40 -16.02 -4.70
N ILE A 259 0.13 -16.07 -3.48
CA ILE A 259 1.07 -15.05 -2.97
C ILE A 259 2.39 -15.10 -3.76
N LEU A 260 2.89 -16.29 -4.10
CA LEU A 260 4.07 -16.47 -4.92
C LEU A 260 3.87 -15.90 -6.34
N ALA A 261 2.68 -16.10 -6.92
CA ALA A 261 2.35 -15.48 -8.20
C ALA A 261 2.36 -13.94 -8.12
N ALA A 262 1.86 -13.36 -7.03
CA ALA A 262 1.92 -11.91 -6.81
C ALA A 262 3.35 -11.40 -6.57
N LEU A 263 4.20 -12.15 -5.85
CA LEU A 263 5.63 -11.88 -5.70
C LEU A 263 6.34 -11.81 -7.06
N ASN A 264 6.00 -12.72 -7.97
CA ASN A 264 6.64 -12.84 -9.28
C ASN A 264 5.99 -12.00 -10.38
N ASN A 265 4.92 -11.27 -10.07
CA ASN A 265 4.28 -10.37 -11.03
C ASN A 265 5.14 -9.11 -11.25
N SER A 266 5.77 -9.01 -12.43
CA SER A 266 6.60 -7.85 -12.79
C SER A 266 5.82 -6.55 -12.93
N GLN A 267 4.49 -6.61 -13.11
CA GLN A 267 3.62 -5.44 -13.18
C GLN A 267 3.23 -4.91 -11.79
N ALA A 268 3.39 -5.73 -10.74
CA ALA A 268 3.15 -5.28 -9.37
C ALA A 268 4.28 -4.37 -8.88
N GLY A 269 3.92 -3.37 -8.10
CA GLY A 269 4.87 -2.46 -7.47
C GLY A 269 5.82 -3.22 -6.54
N LEU A 270 7.09 -2.79 -6.52
CA LEU A 270 8.15 -3.41 -5.74
C LEU A 270 7.76 -3.59 -4.25
N ASN A 271 7.08 -2.60 -3.68
CA ASN A 271 6.66 -2.65 -2.27
C ASN A 271 5.61 -3.74 -2.00
N LEU A 272 4.72 -4.02 -2.95
CA LEU A 272 3.76 -5.12 -2.83
C LEU A 272 4.50 -6.46 -2.85
N ARG A 273 5.39 -6.64 -3.83
CA ARG A 273 6.19 -7.87 -3.99
C ARG A 273 7.05 -8.15 -2.76
N VAL A 274 7.70 -7.13 -2.18
CA VAL A 274 8.45 -7.25 -0.92
C VAL A 274 7.56 -7.72 0.23
N ARG A 275 6.32 -7.24 0.30
CA ARG A 275 5.35 -7.68 1.32
C ARG A 275 4.86 -9.10 1.08
N CYS A 276 4.72 -9.54 -0.17
CA CYS A 276 4.44 -10.93 -0.50
C CYS A 276 5.56 -11.86 -0.01
N ALA A 277 6.83 -11.51 -0.25
CA ALA A 277 7.98 -12.25 0.29
C ALA A 277 7.90 -12.35 1.82
N SER A 278 7.69 -11.22 2.49
CA SER A 278 7.55 -11.14 3.95
C SER A 278 6.38 -11.95 4.51
N LEU A 279 5.29 -12.05 3.76
CA LEU A 279 4.14 -12.86 4.13
C LEU A 279 4.44 -14.36 3.99
N LEU A 280 5.08 -14.77 2.90
CA LEU A 280 5.55 -16.15 2.69
C LEU A 280 6.53 -16.57 3.79
N GLY A 281 7.58 -15.77 4.05
CA GLY A 281 8.54 -16.06 5.12
C GLY A 281 7.93 -16.08 6.53
N ALA A 282 6.81 -15.37 6.74
CA ALA A 282 6.14 -15.37 8.04
C ALA A 282 5.17 -16.54 8.24
N LEU A 283 4.42 -16.93 7.21
CA LEU A 283 3.26 -17.82 7.35
C LEU A 283 3.37 -19.12 6.55
N ALA A 284 4.36 -19.29 5.68
CA ALA A 284 4.60 -20.57 5.03
C ALA A 284 5.08 -21.61 6.04
N ASP A 285 4.70 -22.86 5.81
CA ASP A 285 5.17 -24.01 6.56
C ASP A 285 5.53 -25.16 5.60
N ARG A 286 5.88 -26.32 6.15
CA ARG A 286 6.26 -27.50 5.36
C ARG A 286 5.11 -28.06 4.51
N ASP A 287 3.86 -27.80 4.90
CA ASP A 287 2.68 -28.29 4.19
C ASP A 287 2.33 -27.42 2.97
N THR A 288 2.91 -26.22 2.87
CA THR A 288 2.75 -25.35 1.68
C THR A 288 3.45 -25.85 0.42
N LYS A 289 4.44 -26.76 0.55
CA LYS A 289 5.21 -27.36 -0.56
C LYS A 289 5.83 -26.34 -1.54
N LEU A 290 6.28 -25.21 -1.03
CA LEU A 290 6.99 -24.22 -1.83
C LEU A 290 8.36 -24.76 -2.29
N ASP A 291 8.73 -24.48 -3.53
CA ASP A 291 10.11 -24.60 -3.99
C ASP A 291 10.94 -23.49 -3.34
N LEU A 292 11.62 -23.84 -2.24
CA LEU A 292 12.39 -22.89 -1.44
C LEU A 292 13.56 -22.31 -2.23
N SER A 293 14.20 -23.10 -3.09
CA SER A 293 15.32 -22.63 -3.92
C SER A 293 14.85 -21.55 -4.91
N ALA A 294 13.76 -21.83 -5.63
CA ALA A 294 13.18 -20.86 -6.56
C ALA A 294 12.66 -19.59 -5.84
N LEU A 295 12.13 -19.73 -4.62
CA LEU A 295 11.67 -18.59 -3.83
C LEU A 295 12.83 -17.71 -3.33
N VAL A 296 13.94 -18.32 -2.88
CA VAL A 296 15.16 -17.60 -2.48
C VAL A 296 15.72 -16.82 -3.66
N GLU A 297 15.79 -17.44 -4.83
CA GLU A 297 16.22 -16.76 -6.06
C GLU A 297 15.27 -15.62 -6.44
N SER A 298 13.95 -15.82 -6.31
CA SER A 298 12.96 -14.75 -6.56
C SER A 298 13.14 -13.55 -5.61
N ILE A 299 13.51 -13.80 -4.35
CA ILE A 299 13.83 -12.75 -3.36
C ILE A 299 15.11 -12.01 -3.74
N LYS A 300 16.16 -12.73 -4.16
CA LYS A 300 17.42 -12.13 -4.64
C LYS A 300 17.16 -11.23 -5.85
N VAL A 301 16.46 -11.74 -6.87
CA VAL A 301 16.08 -10.97 -8.07
C VAL A 301 15.24 -9.74 -7.72
N LEU A 302 14.33 -9.83 -6.76
CA LEU A 302 13.54 -8.70 -6.30
C LEU A 302 14.41 -7.63 -5.61
N ALA A 303 15.36 -8.05 -4.77
CA ALA A 303 16.29 -7.14 -4.11
C ALA A 303 17.17 -6.38 -5.11
N THR A 304 17.75 -7.09 -6.08
CA THR A 304 18.63 -6.51 -7.10
C THR A 304 17.85 -5.60 -8.06
N THR A 305 16.67 -6.01 -8.52
CA THR A 305 15.78 -5.17 -9.34
C THR A 305 15.44 -3.87 -8.61
N SER A 306 15.14 -3.94 -7.31
CA SER A 306 14.82 -2.76 -6.53
C SER A 306 16.00 -1.79 -6.41
N LEU A 307 17.21 -2.32 -6.20
CA LEU A 307 18.44 -1.52 -6.14
C LEU A 307 18.77 -0.87 -7.48
N LEU A 308 18.69 -1.61 -8.59
CA LEU A 308 18.94 -1.10 -9.95
C LEU A 308 17.97 0.02 -10.33
N ASN A 309 16.68 -0.13 -10.00
CA ASN A 309 15.69 0.92 -10.26
C ASN A 309 16.00 2.20 -9.49
N ASP A 310 16.42 2.09 -8.23
CA ASP A 310 16.78 3.24 -7.41
C ASP A 310 18.14 3.84 -7.84
N GLU A 311 19.10 3.03 -8.33
CA GLU A 311 20.36 3.47 -8.95
C GLU A 311 20.07 4.38 -10.15
N GLN A 312 19.30 3.89 -11.12
CA GLN A 312 18.94 4.63 -12.34
C GLN A 312 18.19 5.92 -12.01
N PHE A 313 17.27 5.88 -11.04
CA PHE A 313 16.58 7.07 -10.58
C PHE A 313 17.55 8.12 -10.02
N LEU A 314 18.49 7.71 -9.17
CA LEU A 314 19.48 8.61 -8.58
C LEU A 314 20.46 9.16 -9.62
N GLU A 315 20.93 8.34 -10.56
CA GLU A 315 21.77 8.78 -11.68
C GLU A 315 21.07 9.83 -12.54
N GLN A 316 19.80 9.59 -12.91
CA GLN A 316 19.01 10.56 -13.66
C GLN A 316 18.89 11.88 -12.87
N ARG A 317 18.70 11.81 -11.55
CA ARG A 317 18.64 13.01 -10.71
C ARG A 317 19.96 13.76 -10.62
N ILE A 318 21.08 13.05 -10.55
CA ILE A 318 22.42 13.64 -10.56
C ILE A 318 22.65 14.34 -11.90
N LEU A 319 22.36 13.66 -13.02
CA LEU A 319 22.47 14.22 -14.37
C LEU A 319 21.57 15.46 -14.55
N GLU A 320 20.32 15.41 -14.08
CA GLU A 320 19.42 16.57 -14.12
C GLU A 320 19.98 17.75 -13.33
N LYS A 321 20.58 17.51 -12.15
CA LYS A 321 21.23 18.56 -11.36
C LYS A 321 22.47 19.13 -12.04
N GLU A 322 23.28 18.30 -12.68
CA GLU A 322 24.46 18.74 -13.43
C GLU A 322 24.07 19.54 -14.67
N TYR A 323 23.06 19.07 -15.41
CA TYR A 323 22.58 19.73 -16.62
C TYR A 323 21.86 21.06 -16.32
N LEU A 324 20.95 21.07 -15.35
CA LEU A 324 20.22 22.28 -14.93
C LEU A 324 21.08 23.23 -14.09
N GLY A 325 22.03 22.68 -13.31
CA GLY A 325 22.99 23.45 -12.53
C GLY A 325 24.14 24.02 -13.36
N GLY A 326 24.44 23.44 -14.53
CA GLY A 326 25.47 23.91 -15.46
C GLY A 326 25.06 25.06 -16.38
N THR A 327 23.77 25.41 -16.45
CA THR A 327 23.26 26.45 -17.39
C THR A 327 22.63 27.68 -16.77
N GLY A 328 22.56 27.79 -15.44
CA GLY A 328 21.97 28.97 -14.80
C GLY A 328 22.56 29.19 -13.43
N GLY A 329 23.39 30.23 -13.31
CA GLY A 329 24.04 30.64 -12.08
C GLY A 329 23.09 30.59 -10.89
N GLY A 330 23.62 30.13 -9.76
CA GLY A 330 22.94 30.15 -8.48
C GLY A 330 22.34 31.52 -8.22
N SER A 331 21.05 31.66 -8.51
CA SER A 331 20.18 32.46 -7.69
C SER A 331 20.04 31.68 -6.38
N ASN A 332 20.84 31.88 -5.32
CA ASN A 332 21.09 33.15 -4.65
C ASN A 332 20.14 34.30 -5.05
N PHE A 333 18.85 33.98 -5.16
CA PHE A 333 17.75 34.91 -4.89
C PHE A 333 17.84 35.26 -3.41
N GLY A 334 18.79 36.15 -3.12
CA GLY A 334 19.31 36.44 -1.80
C GLY A 334 20.51 37.39 -1.87
N GLY A 335 20.69 38.12 -2.98
CA GLY A 335 21.41 39.38 -3.01
C GLY A 335 20.65 40.46 -2.24
N GLY A 336 20.33 40.18 -0.97
CA GLY A 336 20.14 41.24 0.01
C GLY A 336 21.53 41.79 0.30
N MET A 337 21.73 43.08 0.05
CA MET A 337 22.88 43.83 0.54
C MET A 337 22.94 43.69 2.06
N GLY A 338 23.64 42.68 2.56
CA GLY A 338 24.03 42.58 3.96
C GLY A 338 25.04 43.69 4.25
N PRO A 339 24.93 44.39 5.39
CA PRO A 339 25.78 45.53 5.71
C PRO A 339 27.26 45.14 5.75
N PRO A 340 28.17 46.04 5.33
CA PRO A 340 29.61 45.80 5.35
C PRO A 340 30.08 45.77 6.81
N GLY A 341 30.35 44.58 7.35
CA GLY A 341 30.85 44.46 8.72
C GLY A 341 30.96 43.07 9.32
N ALA A 342 30.33 42.03 8.76
CA ALA A 342 30.45 40.67 9.28
C ALA A 342 31.63 39.92 8.66
N MET A 343 32.87 40.32 9.01
CA MET A 343 34.05 39.48 8.80
C MET A 343 34.11 38.43 9.91
N GLY A 344 34.26 37.15 9.54
CA GLY A 344 34.74 36.12 10.45
C GLY A 344 33.65 35.24 11.06
N MET A 345 32.98 34.45 10.23
CA MET A 345 32.48 33.13 10.66
C MET A 345 32.96 32.12 9.63
N GLU A 346 33.93 31.35 10.08
CA GLU A 346 34.42 30.06 9.58
C GLU A 346 33.49 29.43 8.53
N MET A 347 34.00 29.28 7.30
CA MET A 347 33.45 28.37 6.30
C MET A 347 33.62 26.95 6.83
N GLY A 348 32.78 26.56 7.78
CA GLY A 348 32.56 25.16 8.08
C GLY A 348 32.20 24.49 6.76
N SER A 349 32.96 23.45 6.42
CA SER A 349 32.69 22.53 5.31
C SER A 349 31.27 22.00 5.44
N GLY A 350 30.31 22.80 4.98
CA GLY A 350 28.90 22.50 5.06
C GLY A 350 28.71 21.26 4.22
N LYS A 351 28.51 20.12 4.88
CA LYS A 351 28.05 18.90 4.22
C LYS A 351 26.95 19.33 3.24
N PRO A 352 27.07 19.00 1.95
CA PRO A 352 26.11 19.44 0.94
C PRO A 352 24.71 19.17 1.48
N ARG A 353 23.83 20.17 1.41
CA ARG A 353 22.45 20.06 1.89
C ARG A 353 21.89 18.72 1.41
N ASN A 354 21.66 17.80 2.36
CA ASN A 354 21.08 16.49 2.10
C ASN A 354 19.87 16.68 1.19
N ASP A 355 19.92 16.14 -0.03
CA ASP A 355 18.75 16.12 -0.90
C ASP A 355 17.69 15.28 -0.18
N PRO A 356 16.61 15.91 0.33
CA PRO A 356 15.63 15.19 1.14
C PRO A 356 14.96 14.06 0.36
N LEU A 357 14.92 14.15 -0.97
CA LEU A 357 14.37 13.11 -1.82
C LEU A 357 15.35 11.93 -1.97
N GLY A 358 16.65 12.19 -2.03
CA GLY A 358 17.68 11.15 -2.00
C GLY A 358 17.63 10.35 -0.69
N VAL A 359 17.57 11.03 0.45
CA VAL A 359 17.46 10.38 1.77
C VAL A 359 16.22 9.47 1.86
N GLN A 360 15.08 9.91 1.33
CA GLN A 360 13.86 9.09 1.32
C GLN A 360 14.00 7.83 0.45
N THR A 361 14.75 7.88 -0.66
CA THR A 361 15.05 6.71 -1.48
C THR A 361 15.87 5.70 -0.69
N TYR A 362 16.95 6.12 -0.04
CA TYR A 362 17.79 5.21 0.76
C TYR A 362 17.03 4.60 1.95
N VAL A 363 16.22 5.39 2.67
CA VAL A 363 15.39 4.86 3.78
C VAL A 363 14.36 3.84 3.27
N ARG A 364 13.75 4.10 2.11
CA ARG A 364 12.82 3.15 1.49
C ARG A 364 13.52 1.87 1.07
N GLN A 365 14.71 1.99 0.48
CA GLN A 365 15.48 0.85 0.03
C GLN A 365 15.98 0.02 1.20
N ALA A 366 16.47 0.66 2.27
CA ALA A 366 16.81 0.00 3.53
C ALA A 366 15.63 -0.81 4.07
N TRP A 367 14.42 -0.23 4.10
CA TRP A 367 13.22 -0.94 4.51
C TRP A 367 12.91 -2.16 3.62
N ARG A 368 13.06 -2.05 2.29
CA ARG A 368 12.81 -3.19 1.39
C ARG A 368 13.79 -4.33 1.68
N LEU A 369 15.07 -4.02 1.81
CA LEU A 369 16.12 -5.01 2.06
C LEU A 369 15.95 -5.67 3.44
N SER A 370 15.63 -4.90 4.48
CA SER A 370 15.41 -5.45 5.83
C SER A 370 14.22 -6.40 5.85
N VAL A 371 13.12 -6.05 5.17
CA VAL A 371 11.91 -6.90 5.09
C VAL A 371 12.17 -8.19 4.29
N LEU A 372 12.99 -8.12 3.23
CA LEU A 372 13.40 -9.32 2.47
C LEU A 372 14.33 -10.21 3.30
N ALA A 373 15.25 -9.63 4.07
CA ALA A 373 16.08 -10.37 5.00
C ALA A 373 15.25 -11.10 6.08
N GLU A 374 14.27 -10.41 6.68
CA GLU A 374 13.32 -11.02 7.63
C GLU A 374 12.49 -12.15 7.01
N ALA A 375 12.19 -12.06 5.71
CA ALA A 375 11.49 -13.12 5.00
C ALA A 375 12.35 -14.40 4.91
N LEU A 376 13.65 -14.25 4.66
CA LEU A 376 14.60 -15.36 4.59
C LEU A 376 14.88 -15.94 5.97
N GLU A 377 15.19 -15.09 6.94
CA GLU A 377 15.57 -15.48 8.29
C GLU A 377 15.08 -14.42 9.30
N ALA A 378 14.27 -14.86 10.27
CA ALA A 378 13.77 -13.98 11.31
C ALA A 378 14.88 -13.64 12.32
N GLU A 379 15.05 -12.35 12.64
CA GLU A 379 16.09 -11.87 13.57
C GLU A 379 15.85 -12.35 15.01
N ASP A 380 14.59 -12.35 15.46
CA ASP A 380 14.22 -12.88 16.77
C ASP A 380 13.57 -14.26 16.61
N PRO A 381 14.18 -15.35 17.12
CA PRO A 381 13.60 -16.68 17.09
C PRO A 381 12.30 -16.80 17.90
N LYS A 382 11.99 -15.82 18.76
CA LYS A 382 10.71 -15.71 19.48
C LYS A 382 9.66 -14.90 18.72
N SER A 383 10.05 -14.18 17.66
CA SER A 383 9.09 -13.50 16.81
C SER A 383 8.18 -14.53 16.14
N LYS A 384 6.95 -14.15 15.85
CA LYS A 384 5.98 -15.04 15.19
C LYS A 384 6.37 -15.39 13.75
N GLY A 385 7.39 -14.73 13.19
CA GLY A 385 7.94 -15.05 11.88
C GLY A 385 8.96 -16.17 12.00
N LYS A 386 8.80 -17.23 11.21
CA LYS A 386 9.74 -18.35 11.18
C LYS A 386 10.91 -18.10 10.22
N GLY A 387 10.71 -17.26 9.21
CA GLY A 387 11.63 -17.14 8.08
C GLY A 387 11.63 -18.41 7.23
N LEU A 388 12.06 -18.30 5.98
CA LEU A 388 12.20 -19.45 5.09
C LEU A 388 13.26 -20.45 5.56
N LEU A 389 14.29 -20.00 6.29
CA LEU A 389 15.35 -20.86 6.82
C LEU A 389 14.80 -22.04 7.65
N GLN A 390 13.72 -21.83 8.42
CA GLN A 390 13.11 -22.90 9.23
C GLN A 390 12.40 -23.98 8.41
N LEU A 391 12.13 -23.68 7.13
CA LEU A 391 11.46 -24.61 6.21
C LEU A 391 12.48 -25.47 5.46
N VAL A 392 13.75 -25.06 5.39
CA VAL A 392 14.82 -25.80 4.70
C VAL A 392 15.01 -27.18 5.37
N PRO A 393 14.90 -28.28 4.62
CA PRO A 393 15.18 -29.62 5.15
C PRO A 393 16.62 -29.72 5.65
N ALA A 394 16.86 -30.44 6.74
CA ALA A 394 18.21 -30.65 7.28
C ALA A 394 19.16 -31.36 6.29
N THR A 395 18.63 -31.99 5.25
CA THR A 395 19.38 -32.63 4.17
C THR A 395 19.91 -31.63 3.13
N GLU A 396 19.39 -30.40 3.11
CA GLU A 396 19.74 -29.36 2.13
C GLU A 396 20.64 -28.29 2.77
N MET A 397 21.79 -28.72 3.29
CA MET A 397 22.73 -27.83 3.99
C MET A 397 23.18 -26.63 3.15
N GLN A 398 23.40 -26.83 1.84
CA GLN A 398 23.79 -25.75 0.93
C GLN A 398 22.70 -24.67 0.84
N LEU A 399 21.44 -25.07 0.67
CA LEU A 399 20.34 -24.11 0.60
C LEU A 399 20.20 -23.32 1.91
N ALA A 400 20.40 -23.97 3.06
CA ALA A 400 20.37 -23.28 4.35
C ALA A 400 21.50 -22.24 4.47
N GLU A 401 22.71 -22.57 3.99
CA GLU A 401 23.84 -21.65 3.93
C GLU A 401 23.54 -20.46 2.99
N ASP A 402 23.02 -20.73 1.79
CA ASP A 402 22.67 -19.71 0.81
C ASP A 402 21.60 -18.74 1.35
N VAL A 403 20.56 -19.26 2.03
CA VAL A 403 19.52 -18.46 2.70
C VAL A 403 20.14 -17.56 3.77
N THR A 404 21.02 -18.10 4.61
CA THR A 404 21.66 -17.38 5.72
C THR A 404 22.60 -16.29 5.19
N LEU A 405 23.39 -16.61 4.17
CA LEU A 405 24.29 -15.67 3.51
C LEU A 405 23.51 -14.52 2.89
N LEU A 406 22.47 -14.83 2.09
CA LEU A 406 21.65 -13.81 1.46
C LEU A 406 20.94 -12.92 2.51
N ALA A 407 20.37 -13.51 3.57
CA ALA A 407 19.75 -12.75 4.64
C ALA A 407 20.74 -11.78 5.31
N THR A 408 21.97 -12.24 5.57
CA THR A 408 23.05 -11.42 6.15
C THR A 408 23.42 -10.26 5.23
N VAL A 409 23.68 -10.53 3.95
CA VAL A 409 24.01 -9.49 2.96
C VAL A 409 22.91 -8.44 2.87
N LEU A 410 21.64 -8.85 2.86
CA LEU A 410 20.51 -7.93 2.81
C LEU A 410 20.39 -7.06 4.08
N ARG A 411 20.66 -7.60 5.28
CA ARG A 411 20.68 -6.82 6.53
C ARG A 411 21.81 -5.82 6.55
N ASP A 412 23.02 -6.25 6.21
CA ASP A 412 24.21 -5.38 6.15
C ASP A 412 23.98 -4.23 5.17
N CYS A 413 23.36 -4.53 4.03
CA CYS A 413 22.97 -3.51 3.07
C CYS A 413 21.88 -2.57 3.56
N ALA A 414 20.86 -3.08 4.25
CA ALA A 414 19.85 -2.22 4.87
C ALA A 414 20.46 -1.27 5.91
N PHE A 415 21.41 -1.76 6.70
CA PHE A 415 22.16 -0.97 7.67
C PHE A 415 23.02 0.10 6.99
N ASP A 416 23.86 -0.28 6.02
CA ASP A 416 24.73 0.64 5.26
C ASP A 416 23.89 1.76 4.60
N MET A 417 22.73 1.44 4.01
CA MET A 417 21.82 2.43 3.41
C MET A 417 21.24 3.43 4.43
N THR A 418 21.02 2.99 5.66
CA THR A 418 20.48 3.83 6.73
C THR A 418 21.57 4.70 7.35
N GLU A 419 22.79 4.16 7.50
CA GLU A 419 23.93 4.86 8.12
C GLU A 419 24.52 5.94 7.19
N TYR A 420 24.82 5.59 5.94
CA TYR A 420 25.52 6.48 5.01
C TYR A 420 24.56 7.28 4.14
N ALA A 421 23.45 6.67 3.72
CA ALA A 421 22.42 7.26 2.85
C ALA A 421 23.00 7.99 1.62
N ASP A 422 23.91 7.31 0.89
CA ASP A 422 24.59 7.82 -0.29
C ASP A 422 24.68 6.80 -1.44
N PHE A 423 25.15 7.25 -2.60
CA PHE A 423 25.25 6.41 -3.80
C PHE A 423 26.30 5.30 -3.66
N ALA A 424 27.37 5.53 -2.88
CA ALA A 424 28.41 4.55 -2.63
C ALA A 424 27.88 3.34 -1.85
N ALA A 425 27.04 3.56 -0.83
CA ALA A 425 26.35 2.50 -0.11
C ALA A 425 25.45 1.67 -1.05
N LEU A 426 24.78 2.33 -2.01
CA LEU A 426 23.96 1.65 -3.01
C LEU A 426 24.76 0.79 -3.97
N SER A 427 25.81 1.35 -4.56
CA SER A 427 26.70 0.62 -5.47
C SER A 427 27.37 -0.57 -4.76
N LYS A 428 27.87 -0.38 -3.54
CA LYS A 428 28.45 -1.45 -2.71
C LYS A 428 27.47 -2.59 -2.46
N CYS A 429 26.19 -2.29 -2.30
CA CYS A 429 25.15 -3.29 -2.13
C CYS A 429 24.81 -4.05 -3.40
N LEU A 430 24.86 -3.39 -4.55
CA LEU A 430 24.75 -4.06 -5.84
C LEU A 430 25.94 -4.98 -6.09
N ASP A 431 27.16 -4.52 -5.83
CA ASP A 431 28.39 -5.32 -5.96
C ASP A 431 28.36 -6.58 -5.08
N ARG A 432 27.79 -6.50 -3.86
CA ARG A 432 27.61 -7.65 -2.97
C ARG A 432 26.57 -8.66 -3.46
N LEU A 433 25.53 -8.21 -4.16
CA LEU A 433 24.42 -9.06 -4.61
C LEU A 433 24.59 -9.56 -6.06
N LEU A 434 25.38 -8.85 -6.86
CA LEU A 434 25.70 -9.09 -8.27
C LEU A 434 27.22 -9.01 -8.46
N PRO A 435 28.00 -9.96 -7.94
CA PRO A 435 29.46 -9.95 -8.07
C PRO A 435 29.94 -9.89 -9.53
N GLU A 436 29.16 -10.42 -10.47
CA GLU A 436 29.42 -10.32 -11.91
C GLU A 436 29.53 -8.86 -12.41
N ARG A 437 28.85 -7.89 -11.77
CA ARG A 437 29.01 -6.46 -12.12
C ARG A 437 30.41 -5.94 -11.84
N ILE A 438 31.09 -6.50 -10.85
CA ILE A 438 32.48 -6.13 -10.52
C ILE A 438 33.38 -6.58 -11.67
N GLU A 439 33.21 -7.82 -12.13
CA GLU A 439 33.97 -8.37 -13.27
C GLU A 439 33.73 -7.57 -14.54
N GLU A 440 32.47 -7.19 -14.82
CA GLU A 440 32.12 -6.34 -15.96
C GLU A 440 32.75 -4.94 -15.88
N ARG A 441 32.76 -4.32 -14.70
CA ARG A 441 33.39 -3.02 -14.47
C ARG A 441 34.90 -3.09 -14.63
N GLU A 442 35.55 -4.09 -14.03
CA GLU A 442 36.99 -4.31 -14.17
C GLU A 442 37.38 -4.59 -15.63
N ALA A 443 36.58 -5.36 -16.36
CA ALA A 443 36.78 -5.59 -17.79
C ALA A 443 36.62 -4.32 -18.62
N ALA A 444 35.63 -3.47 -18.30
CA ALA A 444 35.42 -2.19 -18.97
C ALA A 444 36.57 -1.21 -18.72
N GLU A 445 37.06 -1.10 -17.48
CA GLU A 445 38.21 -0.27 -17.11
C GLU A 445 39.49 -0.73 -17.83
N GLN A 446 39.72 -2.05 -17.91
CA GLN A 446 40.84 -2.62 -18.66
C GLN A 446 40.74 -2.31 -20.16
N ALA A 447 39.53 -2.38 -20.73
CA ALA A 447 39.30 -2.06 -22.13
C ALA A 447 39.51 -0.56 -22.43
N GLU A 448 39.09 0.33 -21.54
CA GLU A 448 39.32 1.77 -21.66
C GLU A 448 40.81 2.13 -21.55
N ALA A 449 41.51 1.53 -20.57
CA ALA A 449 42.95 1.71 -20.42
C ALA A 449 43.72 1.22 -21.65
N ALA A 450 43.33 0.08 -22.24
CA ALA A 450 43.90 -0.43 -23.47
C ALA A 450 43.63 0.50 -24.68
N ALA A 451 42.44 1.09 -24.75
CA ALA A 451 42.08 2.04 -25.80
C ALA A 451 42.86 3.36 -25.68
N MET A 452 43.04 3.89 -24.46
CA MET A 452 43.86 5.07 -24.21
C MET A 452 45.34 4.83 -24.57
N ALA A 453 45.90 3.68 -24.17
CA ALA A 453 47.26 3.30 -24.54
C ALA A 453 47.43 3.11 -26.06
N ALA A 454 46.42 2.61 -26.77
CA ALA A 454 46.44 2.51 -28.22
C ALA A 454 46.39 3.88 -28.91
N GLN A 455 45.63 4.84 -28.37
CA GLN A 455 45.61 6.21 -28.88
C GLN A 455 46.93 6.94 -28.67
N GLU A 456 47.57 6.77 -27.51
CA GLU A 456 48.88 7.35 -27.21
C GLU A 456 49.96 6.83 -28.18
N ASN A 457 50.01 5.52 -28.40
CA ASN A 457 50.93 4.92 -29.38
C ASN A 457 50.66 5.38 -30.83
N ALA A 458 49.39 5.60 -31.19
CA ALA A 458 49.03 6.10 -32.51
C ALA A 458 49.44 7.57 -32.72
N THR A 459 49.43 8.39 -31.66
CA THR A 459 49.84 9.80 -31.75
C THR A 459 51.37 9.98 -31.78
N GLU A 460 52.14 9.06 -31.21
CA GLU A 460 53.61 9.08 -31.34
C GLU A 460 54.12 8.66 -32.72
N THR A 461 53.34 7.88 -33.48
CA THR A 461 53.76 7.38 -34.80
C THR A 461 53.58 8.40 -35.93
N ASP A 462 52.81 9.47 -35.71
CA ASP A 462 52.55 10.52 -36.71
C ASP A 462 53.50 11.73 -36.61
N ALA A 463 54.54 11.65 -35.77
CA ALA A 463 55.64 12.61 -35.73
C ALA A 463 56.66 12.37 -36.88
N SER A 464 56.18 12.55 -38.12
CA SER A 464 56.84 12.95 -39.38
C SER A 464 58.27 12.44 -39.73
N PRO A 465 58.49 11.96 -40.98
CA PRO A 465 59.56 12.45 -41.81
C PRO A 465 59.07 13.65 -42.62
N GLU A 466 59.75 14.76 -42.40
CA GLU A 466 59.72 16.04 -43.09
C GLU A 466 59.54 15.89 -44.61
N GLU A 467 58.33 16.12 -45.13
CA GLU A 467 58.07 16.15 -46.58
C GLU A 467 57.92 17.61 -47.06
N THR A 468 58.93 18.05 -47.80
CA THR A 468 59.03 19.35 -48.45
C THR A 468 57.91 19.55 -49.48
N VAL A 469 57.02 20.51 -49.23
CA VAL A 469 55.97 20.93 -50.16
C VAL A 469 56.56 21.89 -51.21
N PRO A 470 56.40 21.65 -52.53
CA PRO A 470 56.61 22.66 -53.54
C PRO A 470 55.38 23.56 -53.69
N VAL A 471 55.65 24.85 -53.79
CA VAL A 471 54.70 25.92 -54.11
C VAL A 471 54.28 25.78 -55.57
N GLU A 472 52.97 25.61 -55.83
CA GLU A 472 52.40 25.94 -57.13
C GLU A 472 51.05 26.67 -56.97
N GLU A 473 50.88 27.62 -57.88
CA GLU A 473 50.01 28.78 -57.83
C GLU A 473 48.76 28.56 -58.70
N SER A 474 47.67 29.26 -58.34
CA SER A 474 46.57 29.66 -59.23
C SER A 474 45.57 28.60 -59.72
N SER A 475 44.30 28.79 -59.35
CA SER A 475 43.21 29.30 -60.23
C SER A 475 41.83 28.88 -59.70
N ALA A 476 40.93 29.85 -59.48
CA ALA A 476 39.47 29.67 -59.34
C ALA A 476 38.80 29.70 -60.74
N PRO A 477 37.46 29.68 -60.94
CA PRO A 477 36.31 29.44 -60.05
C PRO A 477 35.19 28.52 -60.64
N GLY A 478 34.13 28.24 -59.85
CA GLY A 478 32.86 27.61 -60.27
C GLY A 478 32.55 26.36 -59.44
N GLU A 479 31.33 26.01 -58.99
CA GLU A 479 29.97 26.41 -59.29
C GLU A 479 29.06 26.07 -58.07
N THR A 480 27.91 26.72 -58.07
CA THR A 480 26.69 26.54 -57.26
C THR A 480 26.16 25.10 -57.09
N GLU A 481 25.79 24.72 -55.86
CA GLU A 481 24.72 23.74 -55.54
C GLU A 481 24.20 24.04 -54.11
N GLU A 482 23.07 24.75 -53.98
CA GLU A 482 21.69 24.25 -53.70
C GLU A 482 21.48 23.70 -52.26
N PRO A 483 20.72 24.41 -51.38
CA PRO A 483 20.46 23.93 -50.02
C PRO A 483 19.28 22.95 -49.94
N ALA A 484 19.54 21.77 -49.37
CA ALA A 484 18.54 20.76 -49.06
C ALA A 484 17.50 21.27 -48.04
N LYS A 485 16.23 21.10 -48.41
CA LYS A 485 15.01 21.42 -47.66
C LYS A 485 14.97 20.75 -46.28
N LYS A 486 14.73 21.55 -45.24
CA LYS A 486 14.15 21.10 -43.95
C LYS A 486 12.73 20.55 -44.18
N PRO A 487 12.35 19.39 -43.61
CA PRO A 487 10.95 18.98 -43.57
C PRO A 487 10.19 19.81 -42.52
N ALA A 488 9.04 20.34 -42.95
CA ALA A 488 8.12 21.10 -42.12
C ALA A 488 7.45 20.19 -41.07
N VAL A 489 7.66 20.51 -39.80
CA VAL A 489 6.90 19.94 -38.68
C VAL A 489 5.46 20.48 -38.75
N LYS A 490 4.52 19.58 -39.03
CA LYS A 490 3.09 19.85 -39.12
C LYS A 490 2.52 19.98 -37.70
N LYS A 491 2.23 21.20 -37.25
CA LYS A 491 1.45 21.45 -36.03
C LYS A 491 0.06 20.80 -36.16
N PRO A 492 -0.42 20.03 -35.17
CA PRO A 492 -1.80 19.57 -35.15
C PRO A 492 -2.73 20.74 -34.82
N SER A 493 -3.74 20.94 -35.67
CA SER A 493 -4.82 21.89 -35.45
C SER A 493 -5.70 21.45 -34.27
N PRO A 494 -6.19 22.38 -33.42
CA PRO A 494 -7.10 22.05 -32.34
C PRO A 494 -8.46 21.64 -32.90
N LYS A 495 -8.94 20.48 -32.48
CA LYS A 495 -10.29 19.99 -32.75
C LYS A 495 -11.27 20.89 -31.99
N LYS A 496 -12.12 21.62 -32.72
CA LYS A 496 -13.32 22.24 -32.17
C LYS A 496 -14.19 21.17 -31.52
N SER A 497 -14.40 21.27 -30.22
CA SER A 497 -15.60 20.77 -29.56
C SER A 497 -16.72 21.75 -29.85
N GLU A 498 -17.76 21.30 -30.56
CA GLU A 498 -19.04 22.01 -30.68
C GLU A 498 -20.07 21.35 -29.74
N PRO A 499 -21.11 22.12 -29.34
CA PRO A 499 -21.80 22.04 -28.04
C PRO A 499 -22.74 20.86 -27.83
#